data_AF-A0A919G5T3-F1
#
_entry.id   AF-A0A919G5T3-F1
#
_cell.length_a   1.000
_cell.length_b   1.000
_cell.length_c   1.000
_cell.angle_alpha   90.00
_cell.angle_beta   90.00
_cell.angle_gamma   90.00
#
_symmetry.space_group_name_H-M   'P 1'
#
loop_
_entity.id
_entity.type
_entity.pdbx_description
1 polymer ?
#
loop_
_entity_poly.entity_id
_entity_poly.type
_entity_poly.pdbx_seq_one_letter_code
_entity_poly.pdbx_strand_id
1 'polypeptide(L)'
;MDAFAKHMGEVSDQVQGELKKLDGIVSQIASGWQGQAATAYQNLQNRFNEDAKGLNEALRAIQNAIELTTKAYAATEAAQQSALGQVAGQI
;
A
#
# COMPACT_ATOMS: atom_id res chain seq x y z
N MET A 1 7.65 -2.23 13.78
CA MET A 1 6.48 -1.60 13.13
C MET A 1 6.93 -0.59 12.07
N ASP A 2 7.73 0.43 12.42
CA ASP A 2 8.24 1.44 11.47
C ASP A 2 8.98 0.86 10.25
N ALA A 3 9.85 -0.14 10.46
CA ALA A 3 10.55 -0.79 9.36
C ALA A 3 9.60 -1.45 8.35
N PHE A 4 8.47 -2.01 8.82
CA PHE A 4 7.47 -2.63 7.96
C PHE A 4 6.65 -1.58 7.20
N ALA A 5 6.22 -0.51 7.89
CA ALA A 5 5.51 0.60 7.25
C ALA A 5 6.37 1.26 6.15
N LYS A 6 7.66 1.43 6.41
CA LYS A 6 8.64 1.96 5.46
C LYS A 6 8.82 1.03 4.25
N HIS A 7 8.95 -0.27 4.49
CA HIS A 7 9.01 -1.27 3.42
C HIS A 7 7.76 -1.27 2.54
N MET A 8 6.57 -1.11 3.11
CA MET A 8 5.35 -0.98 2.31
C MET A 8 5.32 0.29 1.45
N GLY A 9 5.82 1.41 1.97
CA GLY A 9 5.99 2.63 1.17
C GLY A 9 6.89 2.38 -0.04
N GLU A 10 8.03 1.73 0.17
CA GLU A 10 8.97 1.36 -0.89
C GLU A 10 8.32 0.44 -1.94
N VAL A 11 7.53 -0.57 -1.51
CA VAL A 11 6.81 -1.45 -2.42
C VAL A 11 5.75 -0.69 -3.23
N SER A 12 5.02 0.25 -2.61
CA SER A 12 4.05 1.08 -3.33
C SER A 12 4.72 1.94 -4.40
N ASP A 13 5.86 2.56 -4.07
CA ASP A 13 6.61 3.39 -5.01
C ASP A 13 7.19 2.56 -6.17
N GLN A 14 7.69 1.35 -5.88
CA GLN A 14 8.17 0.41 -6.90
C GLN A 14 7.05 0.00 -7.86
N VAL A 15 5.90 -0.37 -7.32
CA VAL A 15 4.72 -0.72 -8.11
C VAL A 15 4.37 0.44 -9.04
N GLN A 16 4.20 1.65 -8.50
CA GLN A 16 3.87 2.84 -9.29
C GLN A 16 4.90 3.14 -10.39
N GLY A 17 6.19 2.92 -10.11
CA GLY A 17 7.27 3.05 -11.09
C GLY A 17 7.12 2.07 -12.26
N GLU A 18 6.84 0.80 -11.96
CA GLU A 18 6.62 -0.22 -12.98
C GLU A 18 5.32 0.03 -13.79
N LEU A 19 4.26 0.57 -13.16
CA LEU A 19 3.05 1.00 -13.89
C LEU A 19 3.37 2.07 -14.93
N LYS A 20 4.13 3.11 -14.56
CA LYS A 20 4.52 4.19 -15.46
C LYS A 20 5.41 3.69 -16.61
N LYS A 21 6.30 2.73 -16.32
CA LYS A 21 7.11 2.07 -17.34
C LYS A 21 6.25 1.34 -18.35
N LEU A 22 5.29 0.55 -17.86
CA LEU A 22 4.38 -0.19 -18.73
C LEU A 22 3.60 0.78 -19.61
N ASP A 23 3.03 1.84 -19.03
CA ASP A 23 2.30 2.88 -19.78
C ASP A 23 3.17 3.53 -20.87
N GLY A 24 4.41 3.88 -20.55
CA GLY A 24 5.35 4.45 -21.52
C GLY A 24 5.72 3.49 -22.65
N ILE A 25 6.01 2.23 -22.33
CA ILE A 25 6.29 1.18 -23.32
C ILE A 25 5.08 1.03 -24.23
N VAL A 26 3.88 0.93 -23.67
CA VAL A 26 2.72 0.66 -24.51
C VAL A 26 2.28 1.90 -25.29
N SER A 27 2.45 3.11 -24.78
CA SER A 27 2.26 4.34 -25.56
C SER A 27 3.16 4.37 -26.82
N GLN A 28 4.42 3.94 -26.71
CA GLN A 28 5.34 3.85 -27.86
C GLN A 28 4.91 2.80 -28.89
N ILE A 29 4.33 1.69 -28.45
CA ILE A 29 3.92 0.60 -29.34
C ILE A 29 2.53 0.89 -29.94
N ALA A 30 1.64 1.51 -29.17
CA ALA A 30 0.26 1.81 -29.54
C ALA A 30 0.16 2.78 -30.74
N SER A 31 1.15 3.65 -30.96
CA SER A 31 1.18 4.49 -32.16
C SER A 31 1.22 3.68 -33.46
N GLY A 32 1.66 2.42 -33.41
CA GLY A 32 1.67 1.48 -34.53
C GLY A 32 0.47 0.54 -34.59
N TRP A 33 -0.38 0.48 -33.55
CA TRP A 33 -1.52 -0.43 -33.48
C TRP A 33 -2.79 0.26 -33.94
N GLN A 34 -3.30 -0.14 -35.09
CA GLN A 34 -4.59 0.32 -35.63
C GLN A 34 -5.61 -0.83 -35.62
N GLY A 35 -6.90 -0.51 -35.52
CA GLY A 35 -7.98 -1.50 -35.56
C GLY A 35 -8.08 -2.35 -34.29
N GLN A 36 -8.27 -3.66 -34.43
CA GLN A 36 -8.56 -4.58 -33.32
C GLN A 36 -7.46 -4.63 -32.24
N ALA A 37 -6.19 -4.40 -32.61
CA ALA A 37 -5.08 -4.36 -31.66
C ALA A 37 -5.17 -3.17 -30.70
N ALA A 38 -5.70 -2.03 -31.15
CA ALA A 38 -5.90 -0.84 -30.30
C ALA A 38 -6.97 -1.10 -29.22
N THR A 39 -8.05 -1.80 -29.58
CA THR A 39 -9.10 -2.18 -28.62
C THR A 39 -8.60 -3.19 -27.59
N ALA A 40 -7.85 -4.21 -28.01
CA ALA A 40 -7.25 -5.16 -27.09
C ALA A 40 -6.30 -4.47 -26.09
N TYR A 41 -5.53 -3.48 -26.57
CA TYR A 41 -4.69 -2.67 -25.70
C TYR A 41 -5.49 -1.85 -24.69
N GLN A 42 -6.52 -1.11 -25.14
CA GLN A 42 -7.34 -0.32 -24.22
C GLN A 42 -7.96 -1.18 -23.12
N ASN A 43 -8.41 -2.39 -23.45
CA ASN A 43 -8.90 -3.34 -22.46
C ASN A 43 -7.81 -3.77 -21.48
N LEU A 44 -6.59 -4.04 -21.95
CA LEU A 44 -5.46 -4.38 -21.08
C LEU A 44 -5.10 -3.21 -20.15
N GLN A 45 -5.01 -2.00 -20.69
CA GLN A 45 -4.67 -0.79 -19.93
C GLN A 45 -5.72 -0.50 -18.84
N ASN A 46 -7.01 -0.67 -19.16
CA ASN A 46 -8.08 -0.51 -18.18
C ASN A 46 -7.98 -1.52 -17.04
N ARG A 47 -7.81 -2.82 -17.35
CA ARG A 47 -7.65 -3.87 -16.32
C ARG A 47 -6.42 -3.61 -15.45
N PHE A 48 -5.31 -3.22 -16.08
CA PHE A 48 -4.09 -2.89 -15.35
C PHE A 48 -4.26 -1.71 -14.39
N ASN A 49 -4.96 -0.65 -14.83
CA ASN A 49 -5.29 0.49 -13.98
C ASN A 49 -6.20 0.09 -12.81
N GLU A 50 -7.15 -0.82 -13.03
CA GLU A 50 -7.99 -1.37 -11.96
C GLU A 50 -7.16 -2.19 -10.96
N ASP A 51 -6.30 -3.09 -11.44
CA ASP A 51 -5.43 -3.91 -10.60
C ASP A 51 -4.48 -3.03 -9.77
N ALA A 52 -3.90 -2.00 -10.38
CA ALA A 52 -3.06 -1.01 -9.72
C ALA A 52 -3.80 -0.26 -8.61
N LYS A 53 -5.05 0.11 -8.85
CA LYS A 53 -5.88 0.79 -7.85
C LYS A 53 -6.19 -0.15 -6.69
N GLY A 54 -6.58 -1.40 -6.99
CA GLY A 54 -6.85 -2.43 -5.98
C GLY A 54 -5.63 -2.72 -5.11
N LEU A 55 -4.44 -2.80 -5.71
CA LEU A 55 -3.19 -2.98 -4.98
C LEU A 55 -2.90 -1.80 -4.04
N ASN A 56 -3.08 -0.56 -4.49
CA ASN A 56 -2.90 0.63 -3.64
C ASN A 56 -3.92 0.69 -2.49
N GLU A 57 -5.17 0.30 -2.73
CA GLU A 57 -6.20 0.21 -1.69
C GLU A 57 -5.84 -0.86 -0.64
N ALA A 58 -5.37 -2.03 -1.08
CA ALA A 58 -4.90 -3.08 -0.18
C ALA A 58 -3.72 -2.62 0.68
N LEU A 59 -2.72 -1.97 0.08
CA LEU A 59 -1.56 -1.42 0.81
C LEU A 59 -1.99 -0.38 1.86
N ARG A 60 -2.91 0.52 1.51
CA ARG A 60 -3.49 1.48 2.46
C ARG A 60 -4.24 0.81 3.60
N ALA A 61 -5.03 -0.23 3.31
CA ALA A 61 -5.76 -0.97 4.32
C ALA A 61 -4.80 -1.64 5.32
N ILE A 62 -3.73 -2.25 4.82
CA ILE A 62 -2.67 -2.84 5.66
C ILE A 62 -2.01 -1.76 6.52
N GLN A 63 -1.74 -0.58 5.96
CA GLN A 63 -1.08 0.52 6.67
C GLN A 63 -1.94 1.02 7.84
N ASN A 64 -3.24 1.22 7.59
CA ASN A 64 -4.21 1.59 8.62
C ASN A 64 -4.29 0.51 9.73
N ALA A 65 -4.32 -0.77 9.35
CA ALA A 65 -4.36 -1.86 10.32
C ALA A 65 -3.12 -1.87 11.24
N ILE A 66 -1.94 -1.54 10.70
CA ILE A 66 -0.69 -1.46 11.47
C ILE A 66 -0.69 -0.25 12.40
N GLU A 67 -1.15 0.91 11.95
CA GLU A 67 -1.26 2.09 12.80
C GLU A 67 -2.23 1.86 13.96
N LEU A 68 -3.38 1.24 13.68
CA LEU A 68 -4.36 0.85 14.70
C LEU A 68 -3.74 -0.13 15.71
N THR A 69 -3.04 -1.15 15.22
CA THR A 69 -2.35 -2.12 16.07
C THR A 69 -1.29 -1.44 16.92
N THR A 70 -0.47 -0.56 16.35
CA THR A 70 0.58 0.18 17.07
C THR A 70 -0.01 1.05 18.18
N LYS A 71 -1.10 1.79 17.89
CA LYS A 71 -1.81 2.60 18.89
C LYS A 71 -2.41 1.74 20.01
N ALA A 72 -2.99 0.59 19.68
CA ALA A 72 -3.57 -0.32 20.66
C ALA A 72 -2.51 -0.92 21.60
N TYR A 73 -1.35 -1.31 21.06
CA TYR A 73 -0.21 -1.77 21.86
C TYR A 73 0.31 -0.67 22.78
N ALA A 74 0.55 0.54 22.27
CA ALA A 74 1.02 1.66 23.08
C ALA A 74 0.05 2.04 24.20
N ALA A 75 -1.26 2.04 23.94
CA ALA A 75 -2.28 2.30 24.96
C ALA A 75 -2.31 1.21 26.04
N THR A 76 -2.13 -0.05 25.64
CA THR A 76 -2.10 -1.19 26.56
C THR A 76 -0.87 -1.13 27.47
N GLU A 77 0.30 -0.81 26.91
CA GLU A 77 1.55 -0.69 27.65
C GLU A 77 1.51 0.46 28.67
N ALA A 78 0.96 1.61 28.28
CA ALA A 78 0.76 2.75 29.18
C ALA A 78 -0.21 2.43 30.34
N ALA A 79 -1.28 1.69 30.04
CA ALA A 79 -2.23 1.24 31.07
C ALA A 79 -1.59 0.26 32.05
N GLN A 80 -0.78 -0.69 31.57
CA GLN A 80 -0.04 -1.62 32.41
C GLN A 80 0.98 -0.92 33.30
N GLN A 81 1.76 0.02 32.76
CA GLN A 81 2.70 0.81 33.55
C GLN A 81 2.00 1.63 34.64
N SER A 82 0.86 2.24 34.32
CA SER A 82 0.06 3.00 35.29
C SER A 82 -0.46 2.10 36.42
N ALA A 83 -0.96 0.90 36.09
CA ALA A 83 -1.43 -0.07 37.07
C ALA A 83 -0.28 -0.59 37.96
N LEU A 84 0.88 -0.90 37.37
CA LEU A 84 2.07 -1.32 38.12
C LEU A 84 2.57 -0.22 39.06
N GLY A 85 2.58 1.04 38.61
CA GLY A 85 2.95 2.19 39.45
C GLY A 85 2.00 2.39 40.63
N GLN A 86 0.70 2.18 40.42
CA GLN A 86 -0.29 2.22 41.51
C GLN A 86 -0.08 1.11 42.54
N VAL A 87 0.20 -0.12 42.08
CA VAL A 87 0.46 -1.26 42.97
C VAL A 87 1.78 -1.06 43.72
N ALA A 88 2.85 -0.60 43.05
CA ALA A 88 4.15 -0.36 43.69
C ALA A 88 4.12 0.79 44.71
N GLY A 89 3.21 1.76 44.57
CA GLY A 89 3.01 2.82 45.56
C GLY A 89 2.15 2.43 46.77
N GLN A 90 1.54 1.24 46.75
CA GLN A 90 0.71 0.70 47.84
C GLN A 90 1.46 -0.29 48.75
N ILE A 91 2.72 -0.60 48.45
CA ILE A 91 3.61 -1.48 49.23
C ILE A 91 4.68 -0.61 49.90
#